data_AF-A0A934Y705-F1
#
_entry.id   AF-A0A934Y705-F1
#
_cell.length_a   1.000
_cell.length_b   1.000
_cell.length_c   1.000
_cell.angle_alpha   90.00
_cell.angle_beta   90.00
_cell.angle_gamma   90.00
#
_symmetry.space_group_name_H-M   'P 1'
#
loop_
_entity.id
_entity.type
_entity.pdbx_description
1 polymer ?
#
loop_
_entity_poly.entity_id
_entity_poly.type
_entity_poly.pdbx_seq_one_letter_code
_entity_poly.pdbx_strand_id
1 'polypeptide(L)'
;MKYAILFIGLLLAGTASSQHVRFGVKGGGDVSLFNASGPQNITAKPGFGGYAGGIVEIGKFDGSRPKLQFELVASQRGIRNNYKVGDDIISKRSISLFQLSFPVLFRYFIRPSFSLNAGGAFNYNVYAQGKTTSVKNNATVINKYMDKDQLQSVQGNLLLGINYYYMLGFFLDVRYNFFGTPLLKDIGSLNYKDNLHTIQVGVGYKFQHQMKRKGRK
;
A
#
# COMPACT_ATOMS: atom_id res chain seq x y z
N MET A 1 -6.39 -22.96 3.95
CA MET A 1 -7.12 -22.43 2.77
C MET A 1 -8.63 -22.62 2.88
N LYS A 2 -9.14 -23.80 3.27
CA LYS A 2 -10.59 -24.06 3.49
C LYS A 2 -11.31 -23.06 4.42
N TYR A 3 -10.66 -22.65 5.52
CA TYR A 3 -11.25 -21.70 6.47
C TYR A 3 -11.26 -20.25 5.99
N ALA A 4 -10.36 -19.85 5.08
CA ALA A 4 -10.33 -18.50 4.53
C ALA A 4 -11.51 -18.27 3.55
N ILE A 5 -11.84 -19.28 2.75
CA ILE A 5 -13.01 -19.27 1.86
C ILE A 5 -14.30 -19.24 2.69
N LEU A 6 -14.35 -19.99 3.80
CA LEU A 6 -15.47 -20.00 4.72
C LEU A 6 -15.67 -18.62 5.40
N PHE A 7 -14.58 -17.95 5.79
CA PHE A 7 -14.62 -16.63 6.41
C PHE A 7 -15.08 -15.54 5.43
N ILE A 8 -14.61 -15.60 4.18
CA ILE A 8 -15.07 -14.73 3.08
C ILE A 8 -16.56 -14.99 2.79
N GLY A 9 -16.98 -16.26 2.75
CA GLY A 9 -18.40 -16.63 2.57
C GLY A 9 -19.31 -16.14 3.69
N LEU A 10 -18.84 -16.21 4.95
CA LEU A 10 -19.60 -15.75 6.12
C LEU A 10 -19.71 -14.23 6.20
N LEU A 11 -18.66 -13.49 5.81
CA LEU A 11 -18.69 -12.03 5.66
C LEU A 11 -19.67 -11.59 4.56
N LEU A 12 -19.82 -12.40 3.50
CA LEU A 12 -20.77 -12.14 2.40
C LEU A 12 -22.22 -12.51 2.75
N ALA A 13 -22.44 -13.52 3.61
CA ALA A 13 -23.77 -13.94 4.04
C ALA A 13 -24.41 -13.00 5.08
N GLY A 14 -23.60 -12.23 5.82
CA GLY A 14 -24.07 -11.29 6.85
C GLY A 14 -24.69 -9.98 6.34
N THR A 15 -24.70 -9.72 5.03
CA THR A 15 -25.20 -8.44 4.46
C THR A 15 -26.69 -8.46 4.08
N ALA A 16 -27.49 -9.37 4.64
CA ALA A 16 -28.90 -9.55 4.31
C ALA A 16 -29.84 -8.39 4.74
N SER A 17 -29.32 -7.21 5.10
CA SER A 17 -30.16 -6.04 5.40
C SER A 17 -29.54 -4.73 4.91
N SER A 18 -30.16 -4.11 3.90
CA SER A 18 -30.08 -2.69 3.48
C SER A 18 -28.72 -2.11 3.03
N GLN A 19 -27.59 -2.79 3.22
CA GLN A 19 -26.27 -2.30 2.81
C GLN A 19 -25.98 -2.71 1.37
N HIS A 20 -25.65 -1.74 0.51
CA HIS A 20 -25.29 -2.05 -0.85
C HIS A 20 -23.79 -2.31 -0.96
N VAL A 21 -23.42 -3.34 -1.73
CA VAL A 21 -22.03 -3.73 -1.98
C VAL A 21 -21.61 -3.26 -3.38
N ARG A 22 -20.43 -2.64 -3.49
CA ARG A 22 -19.78 -2.29 -4.77
C ARG A 22 -18.42 -2.93 -4.87
N PHE A 23 -18.21 -3.63 -5.97
CA PHE A 23 -16.90 -4.12 -6.34
C PHE A 23 -16.18 -3.10 -7.19
N GLY A 24 -14.85 -3.14 -7.20
CA GLY A 24 -14.05 -2.30 -8.07
C GLY A 24 -12.63 -2.80 -8.21
N VAL A 25 -11.89 -2.12 -9.08
CA VAL A 25 -10.45 -2.33 -9.29
C VAL A 25 -9.74 -0.99 -9.23
N LYS A 26 -8.46 -1.01 -8.87
CA LYS A 26 -7.58 0.16 -8.86
C LYS A 26 -6.16 -0.21 -9.25
N GLY A 27 -5.43 0.75 -9.78
CA GLY A 27 -4.00 0.63 -10.04
C GLY A 27 -3.34 2.00 -10.20
N GLY A 28 -2.04 2.04 -10.01
CA GLY A 28 -1.29 3.29 -10.05
C GLY A 28 0.17 3.15 -9.70
N GLY A 29 0.83 4.29 -9.57
CA GLY A 29 2.22 4.40 -9.14
C GLY A 29 2.33 4.63 -7.64
N ASP A 30 3.47 4.24 -7.07
CA ASP A 30 3.86 4.59 -5.72
C ASP A 30 5.25 5.25 -5.69
N VAL A 31 5.40 6.16 -4.73
CA VAL A 31 6.69 6.74 -4.35
C VAL A 31 6.91 6.42 -2.89
N SER A 32 8.03 5.77 -2.57
CA SER A 32 8.42 5.43 -1.22
C SER A 32 9.57 6.29 -0.73
N LEU A 33 9.54 6.61 0.56
CA LEU A 33 10.63 7.23 1.29
C LEU A 33 10.93 6.37 2.52
N PHE A 34 12.18 5.92 2.63
CA PHE A 34 12.64 5.06 3.69
C PHE A 34 13.75 5.74 4.47
N ASN A 35 13.45 6.09 5.71
CA ASN A 35 14.41 6.67 6.64
C ASN A 35 14.89 5.58 7.59
N ALA A 36 16.21 5.41 7.72
CA ALA A 36 16.81 4.51 8.69
C ALA A 36 17.80 5.31 9.54
N SER A 37 17.60 5.27 10.86
CA SER A 37 18.49 5.93 11.82
C SER A 37 19.60 4.98 12.23
N GLY A 38 20.86 5.37 12.05
CA GLY A 38 22.05 4.60 12.44
C GLY A 38 23.30 5.50 12.52
N PRO A 39 24.46 4.97 12.96
CA PRO A 39 25.68 5.75 13.20
C PRO A 39 26.35 6.32 11.93
N GLN A 40 25.81 6.05 10.75
CA GLN A 40 26.33 6.56 9.47
C GLN A 40 25.34 7.53 8.81
N ASN A 41 25.85 8.50 8.05
CA ASN A 41 25.05 9.48 7.32
C ASN A 41 24.27 8.80 6.17
N ILE A 42 23.06 8.30 6.47
CA ILE A 42 22.13 7.71 5.50
C ILE A 42 21.18 8.79 5.00
N THR A 43 21.20 9.06 3.70
CA THR A 43 20.22 9.95 3.06
C THR A 43 19.15 9.11 2.34
N ALA A 44 17.89 9.26 2.75
CA ALA A 44 16.76 8.66 2.06
C ALA A 44 16.60 9.26 0.66
N LYS A 45 16.26 8.42 -0.33
CA LYS A 45 15.93 8.86 -1.69
C LYS A 45 14.56 8.32 -2.09
N PRO A 46 13.80 9.07 -2.91
CA PRO A 46 12.56 8.56 -3.46
C PRO A 46 12.81 7.27 -4.23
N GLY A 47 12.12 6.22 -3.82
CA GLY A 47 11.98 4.99 -4.60
C GLY A 47 10.64 4.97 -5.31
N PHE A 48 10.59 4.34 -6.48
CA PHE A 48 9.39 4.31 -7.32
C PHE A 48 8.88 2.89 -7.48
N GLY A 49 7.58 2.75 -7.64
CA GLY A 49 6.90 1.48 -7.77
C GLY A 49 5.53 1.60 -8.41
N GLY A 50 4.79 0.50 -8.37
CA GLY A 50 3.41 0.45 -8.81
C GLY A 50 2.58 -0.54 -8.01
N TYR A 51 1.27 -0.40 -8.11
CA TYR A 51 0.31 -1.27 -7.46
C TYR A 51 -0.92 -1.53 -8.34
N ALA A 52 -1.58 -2.65 -8.08
CA ALA A 52 -2.88 -3.00 -8.64
C ALA A 52 -3.69 -3.82 -7.63
N GLY A 53 -5.01 -3.71 -7.63
CA GLY A 53 -5.82 -4.39 -6.64
C GLY A 53 -7.33 -4.31 -6.85
N GLY A 54 -8.03 -5.12 -6.07
CA GLY A 54 -9.48 -5.15 -5.99
C GLY A 54 -10.02 -4.36 -4.81
N ILE A 55 -11.27 -3.92 -4.93
CA ILE A 55 -11.99 -3.11 -3.95
C ILE A 55 -13.35 -3.75 -3.68
N VAL A 56 -13.75 -3.78 -2.41
CA VAL A 56 -15.11 -4.04 -1.98
C VAL A 56 -15.54 -2.89 -1.08
N GLU A 57 -16.58 -2.17 -1.45
CA GLU A 57 -17.15 -1.09 -0.65
C GLU A 57 -18.56 -1.48 -0.21
N ILE A 58 -18.83 -1.31 1.09
CA ILE A 58 -20.09 -1.67 1.74
C ILE A 58 -20.63 -0.41 2.42
N GLY A 59 -21.89 -0.06 2.15
CA GLY A 59 -22.56 1.03 2.86
C GLY A 59 -23.81 1.52 2.14
N LYS A 60 -24.55 2.41 2.81
CA LYS A 60 -25.69 3.09 2.18
C LYS A 60 -25.17 4.10 1.15
N PHE A 61 -25.83 4.18 0.00
CA PHE A 61 -25.45 5.11 -1.08
C PHE A 61 -26.06 6.51 -0.94
N ASP A 62 -26.77 6.78 0.16
CA ASP A 62 -27.41 8.08 0.47
C ASP A 62 -26.41 9.20 0.79
N GLY A 63 -25.10 8.90 0.85
CA GLY A 63 -24.03 9.89 0.94
C GLY A 63 -23.87 10.54 2.32
N SER A 64 -24.78 10.27 3.25
CA SER A 64 -24.83 10.91 4.58
C SER A 64 -24.05 10.12 5.64
N ARG A 65 -23.52 8.94 5.31
CA ARG A 65 -22.82 8.05 6.24
C ARG A 65 -21.46 7.62 5.72
N PRO A 66 -20.48 7.39 6.61
CA PRO A 66 -19.24 6.74 6.24
C PRO A 66 -19.52 5.34 5.68
N LYS A 67 -18.79 4.99 4.63
CA LYS A 67 -18.81 3.67 4.00
C LYS A 67 -17.59 2.89 4.44
N LEU A 68 -17.71 1.57 4.51
CA LEU A 68 -16.60 0.69 4.79
C LEU A 68 -16.03 0.19 3.47
N GLN A 69 -14.72 0.22 3.31
CA GLN A 69 -14.04 -0.26 2.12
C GLN A 69 -12.93 -1.22 2.50
N PHE A 70 -12.98 -2.41 1.91
CA PHE A 70 -11.93 -3.41 1.93
C PHE A 70 -11.20 -3.40 0.60
N GLU A 71 -9.89 -3.61 0.63
CA GLU A 71 -9.08 -3.72 -0.58
C GLU A 71 -8.15 -4.95 -0.48
N LEU A 72 -7.75 -5.47 -1.64
CA LEU A 72 -6.65 -6.41 -1.77
C LEU A 72 -5.72 -5.89 -2.86
N VAL A 73 -4.50 -5.50 -2.50
CA VAL A 73 -3.57 -4.79 -3.37
C VAL A 73 -2.24 -5.52 -3.44
N ALA A 74 -1.79 -5.83 -4.65
CA ALA A 74 -0.42 -6.23 -4.91
C ALA A 74 0.40 -4.98 -5.28
N SER A 75 1.59 -4.86 -4.70
CA SER A 75 2.46 -3.70 -4.91
C SER A 75 3.91 -4.12 -5.06
N GLN A 76 4.61 -3.48 -5.99
CA GLN A 76 6.05 -3.57 -6.13
C GLN A 76 6.64 -2.18 -5.90
N ARG A 77 7.38 -2.02 -4.80
CA ARG A 77 7.95 -0.73 -4.38
C ARG A 77 9.46 -0.73 -4.50
N GLY A 78 10.01 0.32 -5.07
CA GLY A 78 11.43 0.62 -4.95
C GLY A 78 11.68 1.36 -3.65
N ILE A 79 12.76 1.04 -2.94
CA ILE A 79 13.32 1.79 -1.81
C ILE A 79 14.77 2.14 -2.16
N ARG A 80 15.20 3.37 -1.90
CA ARG A 80 16.54 3.86 -2.25
C ARG A 80 17.17 4.64 -1.11
N ASN A 81 18.45 4.37 -0.84
CA ASN A 81 19.23 5.05 0.18
C ASN A 81 20.66 5.28 -0.33
N ASN A 82 21.23 6.44 0.00
CA ASN A 82 22.64 6.72 -0.25
C ASN A 82 23.40 6.74 1.08
N TYR A 83 24.59 6.15 1.08
CA TYR A 83 25.55 6.25 2.18
C TYR A 83 26.62 7.26 1.80
N LYS A 84 26.91 8.19 2.71
CA LYS A 84 27.90 9.25 2.54
C LYS A 84 28.94 9.26 3.66
N VAL A 85 30.17 9.64 3.33
CA VAL A 85 31.21 10.09 4.27
C VAL A 85 31.68 11.45 3.75
N GLY A 86 31.56 12.49 4.57
CA GLY A 86 31.63 13.87 4.06
C GLY A 86 30.51 14.15 3.04
N ASP A 87 30.85 14.83 1.95
CA ASP A 87 29.91 15.14 0.85
C ASP A 87 29.82 14.04 -0.22
N ASP A 88 30.76 13.09 -0.23
CA ASP A 88 30.86 12.07 -1.26
C ASP A 88 29.92 10.89 -1.03
N ILE A 89 29.26 10.46 -2.12
CA ILE A 89 28.42 9.26 -2.13
C ILE A 89 29.29 8.04 -2.41
N ILE A 90 29.52 7.25 -1.38
CA ILE A 90 30.39 6.06 -1.45
C ILE A 90 29.62 4.80 -1.79
N SER A 91 28.33 4.76 -1.43
CA SER A 91 27.47 3.62 -1.73
C SER A 91 26.01 4.02 -1.98
N LYS A 92 25.38 3.36 -2.95
CA LYS A 92 23.96 3.46 -3.28
C LYS A 92 23.29 2.12 -3.02
N ARG A 93 22.27 2.10 -2.17
CA ARG A 93 21.44 0.93 -1.89
C ARG A 93 20.09 1.10 -2.55
N SER A 94 19.64 0.07 -3.25
CA SER A 94 18.31 -0.02 -3.82
C SER A 94 17.68 -1.36 -3.46
N ILE A 95 16.46 -1.33 -2.95
CA ILE A 95 15.68 -2.51 -2.61
C ILE A 95 14.41 -2.50 -3.47
N SER A 96 14.06 -3.62 -4.08
CA SER A 96 12.74 -3.84 -4.67
C SER A 96 11.95 -4.75 -3.76
N LEU A 97 10.82 -4.27 -3.24
CA LEU A 97 9.95 -4.95 -2.29
C LEU A 97 8.63 -5.29 -2.97
N PHE A 98 8.25 -6.56 -2.98
CA PHE A 98 6.91 -6.98 -3.39
C PHE A 98 6.07 -7.34 -2.16
N GLN A 99 4.87 -6.78 -2.11
CA GLN A 99 4.01 -6.86 -0.95
C GLN A 99 2.55 -7.03 -1.36
N LEU A 100 1.85 -7.91 -0.63
CA LEU A 100 0.39 -8.02 -0.66
C LEU A 100 -0.19 -7.26 0.53
N SER A 101 -1.12 -6.36 0.27
CA SER A 101 -1.73 -5.50 1.28
C SER A 101 -3.23 -5.76 1.34
N PHE A 102 -3.77 -5.76 2.55
CA PHE A 102 -5.20 -5.87 2.85
C PHE A 102 -5.67 -4.63 3.63
N PRO A 103 -5.96 -3.50 2.95
CA PRO A 103 -6.53 -2.30 3.57
C PRO A 103 -7.98 -2.46 4.02
N VAL A 104 -8.28 -1.85 5.17
CA VAL A 104 -9.63 -1.60 5.69
C VAL A 104 -9.77 -0.10 5.96
N LEU A 105 -10.71 0.53 5.26
CA LEU A 105 -10.83 1.98 5.16
C LEU A 105 -12.26 2.43 5.46
N PHE A 106 -12.39 3.47 6.27
CA PHE A 106 -13.60 4.27 6.32
C PHE A 106 -13.52 5.33 5.24
N ARG A 107 -14.56 5.46 4.41
CA ARG A 107 -14.68 6.49 3.39
C ARG A 107 -15.85 7.42 3.69
N TYR A 108 -15.60 8.72 3.67
CA TYR A 108 -16.60 9.75 3.85
C TYR A 108 -16.68 10.66 2.62
N PHE A 109 -17.87 10.83 2.05
CA PHE A 109 -18.08 11.69 0.88
C PHE A 109 -18.38 13.11 1.37
N ILE A 110 -17.50 14.06 1.08
CA ILE A 110 -17.77 15.48 1.35
C ILE A 110 -18.80 15.98 0.33
N ARG A 111 -18.67 15.54 -0.93
CA ARG A 111 -19.58 15.80 -2.04
C ARG A 111 -19.63 14.55 -2.93
N PRO A 112 -20.62 14.39 -3.81
CA PRO A 112 -20.73 13.19 -4.65
C PRO A 112 -19.47 12.87 -5.48
N SER A 113 -18.73 13.90 -5.90
CA SER A 113 -17.50 13.79 -6.67
C SER A 113 -16.22 13.70 -5.83
N PHE A 114 -16.29 13.90 -4.50
CA PHE A 114 -15.09 13.96 -3.67
C PHE A 114 -15.26 13.26 -2.32
N SER A 115 -14.34 12.36 -1.99
CA SER A 115 -14.35 11.62 -0.72
C SER A 115 -12.98 11.59 -0.07
N LEU A 116 -12.97 11.63 1.25
CA LEU A 116 -11.82 11.29 2.07
C LEU A 116 -11.90 9.83 2.51
N ASN A 117 -10.77 9.18 2.68
CA ASN A 117 -10.68 7.84 3.25
C ASN A 117 -9.55 7.75 4.27
N ALA A 118 -9.78 7.00 5.34
CA ALA A 118 -8.77 6.75 6.37
C ALA A 118 -8.95 5.35 6.96
N GLY A 119 -7.86 4.72 7.42
CA GLY A 119 -7.93 3.40 8.03
C GLY A 119 -6.57 2.75 8.20
N GLY A 120 -6.56 1.43 8.29
CA GLY A 120 -5.35 0.62 8.49
C GLY A 120 -5.20 -0.46 7.42
N ALA A 121 -3.99 -0.95 7.23
CA ALA A 121 -3.72 -2.12 6.40
C ALA A 121 -2.78 -3.09 7.10
N PHE A 122 -3.08 -4.36 6.85
CA PHE A 122 -2.16 -5.47 7.08
C PHE A 122 -1.40 -5.73 5.79
N ASN A 123 -0.09 -5.90 5.88
CA ASN A 123 0.74 -6.14 4.71
C ASN A 123 1.64 -7.34 4.91
N TYR A 124 1.73 -8.17 3.88
CA TYR A 124 2.59 -9.34 3.82
C TYR A 124 3.70 -9.13 2.79
N ASN A 125 4.94 -9.12 3.27
CA ASN A 125 6.13 -8.99 2.43
C ASN A 125 6.45 -10.34 1.79
N VAL A 126 6.19 -10.47 0.49
CA VAL A 126 6.36 -11.76 -0.21
C VAL A 126 7.83 -12.00 -0.54
N TYR A 127 8.51 -10.97 -1.08
CA TYR A 127 9.93 -11.01 -1.38
C TYR A 127 10.49 -9.59 -1.41
N ALA A 128 11.80 -9.46 -1.18
CA ALA A 128 12.51 -8.28 -1.60
C ALA A 128 13.91 -8.63 -2.11
N GLN A 129 14.42 -7.79 -3.00
CA GLN A 129 15.73 -7.94 -3.62
C GLN A 129 16.53 -6.66 -3.40
N GLY A 130 17.67 -6.80 -2.72
CA GLY A 130 18.60 -5.71 -2.41
C GLY A 130 19.78 -5.67 -3.36
N LYS A 131 20.13 -4.48 -3.82
CA LYS A 131 21.34 -4.18 -4.60
C LYS A 131 22.09 -3.05 -3.94
N THR A 132 23.38 -3.25 -3.69
CA THR A 132 24.29 -2.22 -3.19
C THR A 132 25.36 -1.99 -4.24
N THR A 133 25.52 -0.74 -4.65
CA THR A 133 26.56 -0.30 -5.59
C THR A 133 27.54 0.57 -4.83
N SER A 134 28.78 0.16 -4.72
CA SER A 134 29.84 0.92 -4.04
C SER A 134 30.97 1.23 -5.01
N VAL A 135 31.60 2.39 -4.86
CA VAL A 135 32.80 2.76 -5.61
C VAL A 135 34.00 2.51 -4.71
N LYS A 136 34.91 1.62 -5.13
CA LYS A 136 36.17 1.36 -4.45
C LYS A 136 37.30 1.39 -5.48
N ASN A 137 38.30 2.25 -5.29
CA ASN A 137 39.46 2.40 -6.19
C ASN A 137 39.08 2.60 -7.67
N ASN A 138 38.18 3.54 -7.99
CA ASN A 138 37.64 3.79 -9.34
C ASN A 138 36.93 2.61 -10.02
N ALA A 139 36.72 1.49 -9.33
CA ALA A 139 35.93 0.37 -9.81
C ALA A 139 34.54 0.36 -9.16
N THR A 140 33.51 0.08 -9.96
CA THR A 140 32.14 -0.11 -9.47
C THR A 140 31.97 -1.56 -9.02
N VAL A 141 31.70 -1.77 -7.73
CA VAL A 141 31.40 -3.09 -7.16
C VAL A 141 29.89 -3.17 -6.93
N ILE A 142 29.23 -4.13 -7.60
CA ILE A 142 27.81 -4.41 -7.43
C ILE A 142 27.67 -5.66 -6.56
N ASN A 143 27.03 -5.47 -5.42
CA ASN A 143 26.79 -6.46 -4.42
C ASN A 143 25.28 -6.71 -4.33
N LYS A 144 24.84 -7.95 -4.59
CA LYS A 144 23.44 -8.35 -4.40
C LYS A 144 23.34 -9.01 -3.03
N TYR A 145 22.79 -8.29 -2.07
CA TYR A 145 22.56 -8.82 -0.72
C TYR A 145 21.16 -8.44 -0.29
N MET A 146 20.28 -9.44 -0.22
CA MET A 146 19.15 -9.47 0.69
C MET A 146 18.49 -10.84 0.54
N ASP A 147 18.67 -11.67 1.55
CA ASP A 147 17.84 -12.84 1.74
C ASP A 147 16.53 -12.42 2.42
N LYS A 148 15.45 -13.16 2.13
CA LYS A 148 14.13 -12.95 2.75
C LYS A 148 14.19 -12.91 4.28
N ASP A 149 15.18 -13.55 4.87
CA ASP A 149 15.28 -13.75 6.31
C ASP A 149 15.49 -12.44 7.09
N GLN A 150 16.06 -11.42 6.45
CA GLN A 150 16.27 -10.09 7.05
C GLN A 150 15.04 -9.17 6.97
N LEU A 151 13.99 -9.57 6.24
CA LEU A 151 12.75 -8.80 6.11
C LEU A 151 11.74 -9.20 7.18
N GLN A 152 11.02 -8.23 7.73
CA GLN A 152 9.78 -8.53 8.43
C GLN A 152 8.80 -9.18 7.47
N SER A 153 8.15 -10.27 7.89
CA SER A 153 7.15 -10.94 7.04
C SER A 153 5.86 -10.12 6.96
N VAL A 154 5.54 -9.40 8.03
CA VAL A 154 4.28 -8.67 8.20
C VAL A 154 4.56 -7.25 8.63
N GLN A 155 3.81 -6.30 8.07
CA GLN A 155 3.85 -4.88 8.45
C GLN A 155 2.45 -4.31 8.60
N GLY A 156 2.30 -3.38 9.55
CA GLY A 156 1.09 -2.59 9.75
C GLY A 156 1.30 -1.13 9.33
N ASN A 157 0.31 -0.56 8.65
CA ASN A 157 0.35 0.86 8.30
C ASN A 157 -1.02 1.53 8.45
N LEU A 158 -0.99 2.83 8.71
CA LEU A 158 -2.13 3.72 8.62
C LEU A 158 -2.20 4.33 7.23
N LEU A 159 -3.43 4.55 6.76
CA LEU A 159 -3.71 5.12 5.45
C LEU A 159 -4.58 6.36 5.60
N LEU A 160 -4.26 7.38 4.81
CA LEU A 160 -5.11 8.55 4.60
C LEU A 160 -5.12 8.86 3.11
N GLY A 161 -6.28 9.03 2.52
CA GLY A 161 -6.41 9.27 1.10
C GLY A 161 -7.61 10.10 0.72
N ILE A 162 -7.58 10.56 -0.52
CA ILE A 162 -8.62 11.34 -1.16
C ILE A 162 -8.98 10.69 -2.49
N ASN A 163 -10.25 10.78 -2.88
CA ASN A 163 -10.71 10.33 -4.18
C ASN A 163 -11.51 11.42 -4.88
N TYR A 164 -11.29 11.56 -6.18
CA TYR A 164 -12.07 12.42 -7.05
C TYR A 164 -12.74 11.58 -8.14
N TYR A 165 -14.06 11.66 -8.25
CA TYR A 165 -14.87 10.91 -9.22
C TYR A 165 -15.17 11.82 -10.42
N TYR A 166 -14.56 11.49 -11.56
CA TYR A 166 -14.70 12.26 -12.81
C TYR A 166 -15.86 11.76 -13.67
N MET A 167 -16.09 10.44 -13.70
CA MET A 167 -17.15 9.78 -14.45
C MET A 167 -17.81 8.71 -13.58
N LEU A 168 -18.96 8.21 -14.04
CA LEU A 168 -19.72 7.21 -13.32
C LEU A 168 -18.87 5.94 -13.06
N GLY A 169 -18.47 5.73 -11.81
CA GLY A 169 -17.64 4.59 -11.38
C GLY A 169 -16.12 4.85 -11.44
N PHE A 170 -15.64 5.72 -12.34
CA PHE A 170 -14.21 6.07 -12.42
C PHE A 170 -13.79 7.07 -11.35
N PHE A 171 -12.62 6.85 -10.75
CA PHE A 171 -12.05 7.75 -9.76
C PHE A 171 -10.54 7.84 -9.84
N LEU A 172 -10.02 9.01 -9.47
CA LEU A 172 -8.62 9.24 -9.12
C LEU A 172 -8.44 8.92 -7.62
N ASP A 173 -7.31 8.31 -7.24
CA ASP A 173 -6.93 7.96 -5.87
C ASP A 173 -5.56 8.57 -5.57
N VAL A 174 -5.50 9.40 -4.52
CA VAL A 174 -4.23 9.85 -3.93
C VAL A 174 -4.22 9.41 -2.48
N ARG A 175 -3.16 8.71 -2.06
CA ARG A 175 -3.10 8.09 -0.74
C ARG A 175 -1.73 8.14 -0.12
N TYR A 176 -1.69 8.61 1.12
CA TYR A 176 -0.53 8.53 1.99
C TYR A 176 -0.60 7.29 2.87
N ASN A 177 0.53 6.59 3.01
CA ASN A 177 0.68 5.40 3.82
C ASN A 177 1.79 5.65 4.84
N PHE A 178 1.46 5.53 6.12
CA PHE A 178 2.40 5.64 7.23
C PHE A 178 2.60 4.26 7.84
N PHE A 179 3.76 3.63 7.60
CA PHE A 179 4.08 2.33 8.21
C PHE A 179 4.50 2.55 9.66
N GLY A 180 3.73 1.96 10.58
CA GLY A 180 3.99 2.05 12.02
C GLY A 180 4.85 0.91 12.54
N THR A 181 5.20 -0.05 11.67
CA THR A 181 6.07 -1.19 11.98
C THR A 181 7.34 -1.13 11.14
N PRO A 182 8.47 -1.59 11.69
CA PRO A 182 9.74 -1.64 10.96
C PRO A 182 9.67 -2.60 9.75
N LEU A 183 10.46 -2.31 8.71
CA LEU A 183 10.54 -3.15 7.51
C LEU A 183 11.59 -4.26 7.69
N LEU A 184 12.69 -3.94 8.35
CA LEU A 184 13.78 -4.87 8.63
C LEU A 184 13.57 -5.54 9.99
N LYS A 185 14.00 -6.80 10.14
CA LYS A 185 14.07 -7.45 11.46
C LYS A 185 15.27 -6.91 12.23
N ASP A 186 15.16 -6.91 13.55
CA ASP A 186 16.32 -6.68 14.43
C ASP A 186 17.34 -7.81 14.25
N ILE A 187 18.62 -7.45 14.18
CA ILE A 187 19.74 -8.39 14.10
C ILE A 187 20.61 -8.17 15.34
N GLY A 188 20.55 -9.10 16.30
CA GLY A 188 21.27 -9.00 17.57
C GLY A 188 20.78 -7.83 18.44
N SER A 189 21.71 -7.04 19.00
CA SER A 189 21.41 -5.94 19.92
C SER A 189 21.18 -4.58 19.22
N LEU A 190 21.15 -4.54 17.89
CA LEU A 190 20.97 -3.31 17.12
C LEU A 190 19.48 -3.10 16.82
N ASN A 191 18.83 -2.24 17.61
CA ASN A 191 17.47 -1.77 17.34
C ASN A 191 17.48 -0.87 16.10
N TYR A 192 17.07 -1.40 14.95
CA TYR A 192 16.92 -0.59 13.75
C TYR A 192 15.60 0.17 13.83
N LYS A 193 15.69 1.50 14.00
CA LYS A 193 14.53 2.39 13.82
C LYS A 193 14.45 2.78 12.34
N ASP A 194 13.57 2.11 11.61
CA ASP A 194 13.24 2.46 10.24
C ASP A 194 11.77 2.90 10.10
N ASN A 195 11.56 3.93 9.30
CA ASN A 195 10.24 4.45 8.98
C ASN A 195 10.06 4.45 7.47
N LEU A 196 9.06 3.70 7.01
CA LEU A 196 8.62 3.68 5.62
C LEU A 196 7.38 4.55 5.45
N HIS A 197 7.44 5.46 4.48
CA HIS A 197 6.29 6.25 4.06
C HIS A 197 6.09 6.09 2.56
N THR A 198 4.84 6.02 2.10
CA THR A 198 4.57 5.94 0.66
C THR A 198 3.41 6.83 0.26
N ILE A 199 3.59 7.58 -0.83
CA ILE A 199 2.52 8.27 -1.53
C ILE A 199 2.14 7.43 -2.75
N GLN A 200 0.86 7.11 -2.88
CA GLN A 200 0.28 6.40 -4.00
C GLN A 200 -0.60 7.35 -4.80
N VAL A 201 -0.48 7.28 -6.13
CA VAL A 201 -1.35 8.00 -7.06
C VAL A 201 -1.82 7.02 -8.11
N GLY A 202 -3.12 6.96 -8.36
CA GLY A 202 -3.67 6.02 -9.32
C GLY A 202 -5.10 6.32 -9.71
N VAL A 203 -5.64 5.41 -10.51
CA VAL A 203 -7.02 5.43 -10.95
C VAL A 203 -7.71 4.14 -10.57
N GLY A 204 -9.03 4.16 -10.52
CA GLY A 204 -9.82 2.96 -10.34
C GLY A 204 -11.20 3.10 -10.92
N TYR A 205 -11.89 1.97 -10.94
CA TYR A 205 -13.25 1.85 -11.42
C TYR A 205 -14.07 1.01 -10.46
N LYS A 206 -15.22 1.53 -10.03
CA LYS A 206 -16.22 0.80 -9.25
C LYS A 206 -17.35 0.37 -10.17
N PHE A 207 -17.58 -0.93 -10.22
CA PHE A 207 -18.67 -1.53 -10.97
C PHE A 207 -20.01 -1.11 -10.37
N GLN A 208 -20.94 -0.75 -11.23
CA GLN A 208 -22.30 -0.45 -10.82
C GLN A 208 -23.14 -1.72 -10.86
N HIS A 209 -23.90 -1.97 -9.79
CA HIS A 209 -24.92 -3.00 -9.80
C HIS A 209 -26.21 -2.42 -10.40
N GLN A 210 -26.50 -2.74 -11.66
CA GLN A 210 -27.81 -2.48 -12.27
C GLN A 210 -28.81 -3.46 -11.65
N MET A 211 -29.58 -3.02 -10.64
CA MET A 211 -30.80 -3.71 -10.26
C MET A 211 -31.74 -3.64 -11.47
N LYS A 212 -31.90 -4.74 -12.22
CA LYS A 212 -33.04 -4.89 -13.14
C LYS A 212 -34.30 -4.66 -12.30
N ARG A 213 -34.99 -3.53 -12.51
CA ARG A 213 -36.37 -3.37 -12.05
C ARG A 213 -37.14 -4.55 -12.64
N LYS A 214 -37.45 -5.55 -11.79
CA LYS A 214 -38.41 -6.59 -12.12
C LYS A 214 -39.72 -5.84 -12.37
N GLY A 215 -40.04 -5.65 -13.65
CA GLY A 215 -41.25 -4.96 -14.06
C GLY A 215 -42.44 -5.63 -13.39
N ARG A 216 -43.24 -4.84 -12.69
CA ARG A 216 -44.63 -5.21 -12.42
C ARG A 216 -45.31 -5.29 -13.78
N LYS A 217 -45.64 -6.49 -14.21
CA LYS A 217 -46.84 -6.77 -15.00
C LYS A 217 -47.72 -7.63 -14.13
#